data_AF-A0A968ACE3-F1
#
_entry.id   AF-A0A968ACE3-F1
#
_cell.length_a   1.000
_cell.length_b   1.000
_cell.length_c   1.000
_cell.angle_alpha   90.00
_cell.angle_beta   90.00
_cell.angle_gamma   90.00
#
_symmetry.space_group_name_H-M   'P 1'
#
loop_
_entity.id
_entity.type
_entity.pdbx_description
1 polymer ?
#
loop_
_entity_poly.entity_id
_entity_poly.type
_entity_poly.pdbx_seq_one_letter_code
_entity_poly.pdbx_strand_id
1 'polypeptide(L)'
;NVAFDAEGKPTKAASGFAKSCGVSIENIEEKDGKLFYAAMQEGKPAEKLIPAVINETLSRLSIPRKMRWGDKSSEFIRPVHWIVLLFGNEVIEFEILGVPAGKK
;
A
#
# COMPACT_ATOMS: atom_id res chain seq x y z
N ASN A 1 -32.82 13.80 -3.87
CA ASN A 1 -31.92 12.66 -3.61
C ASN A 1 -31.01 12.45 -4.80
N VAL A 2 -29.72 12.56 -4.56
CA VAL A 2 -28.62 12.31 -5.51
C VAL A 2 -28.26 10.82 -5.54
N ALA A 3 -28.50 10.08 -4.45
CA ALA A 3 -28.20 8.66 -4.35
C ALA A 3 -29.21 7.76 -5.08
N PHE A 4 -30.51 8.04 -4.91
CA PHE A 4 -31.61 7.26 -5.48
C PHE A 4 -32.60 8.16 -6.23
N ASP A 5 -33.10 7.67 -7.35
CA ASP A 5 -34.14 8.32 -8.14
C ASP A 5 -35.54 8.14 -7.52
N ALA A 6 -36.56 8.71 -8.16
CA ALA A 6 -37.94 8.64 -7.69
C ALA A 6 -38.54 7.22 -7.65
N GLU A 7 -37.91 6.24 -8.31
CA GLU A 7 -38.30 4.83 -8.31
C GLU A 7 -37.51 4.00 -7.27
N GLY A 8 -36.64 4.65 -6.49
CA GLY A 8 -35.77 3.98 -5.52
C GLY A 8 -34.57 3.27 -6.16
N LYS A 9 -34.27 3.53 -7.45
CA LYS A 9 -33.10 2.97 -8.12
C LYS A 9 -31.87 3.86 -7.92
N PRO A 10 -30.66 3.27 -7.80
CA PRO A 10 -29.42 4.03 -7.74
C PRO A 10 -29.25 4.93 -8.95
N THR A 11 -28.89 6.20 -8.72
CA THR A 11 -28.55 7.10 -9.83
C THR A 11 -27.19 6.71 -10.43
N LYS A 12 -26.92 7.13 -11.67
CA LYS A 12 -25.60 6.95 -12.30
C LYS A 12 -24.47 7.58 -11.48
N ALA A 13 -24.74 8.72 -10.83
CA ALA A 13 -23.77 9.39 -9.98
C ALA A 13 -23.42 8.53 -8.76
N ALA A 14 -24.44 7.94 -8.12
CA ALA A 14 -24.27 7.06 -6.98
C ALA A 14 -23.51 5.78 -7.34
N SER A 15 -23.84 5.14 -8.47
CA SER A 15 -23.12 3.95 -8.96
C SER A 15 -21.67 4.26 -9.32
N GLY A 16 -21.41 5.42 -9.93
CA GLY A 16 -20.05 5.87 -10.25
C GLY A 16 -19.21 6.12 -8.98
N PHE A 17 -19.81 6.77 -7.98
CA PHE A 17 -19.18 6.99 -6.68
C PHE A 17 -18.86 5.67 -5.97
N ALA A 18 -19.81 4.73 -5.93
CA ALA A 18 -19.62 3.40 -5.33
C ALA A 18 -18.44 2.66 -5.93
N LYS A 19 -18.37 2.67 -7.27
CA LYS A 19 -17.27 2.07 -8.02
C LYS A 19 -15.94 2.73 -7.73
N SER A 20 -15.89 4.06 -7.59
CA SER A 20 -14.67 4.79 -7.24
C SER A 20 -14.17 4.48 -5.82
N CYS A 21 -15.09 4.18 -4.91
CA CYS A 21 -14.79 3.77 -3.54
C CYS A 21 -14.58 2.25 -3.40
N GLY A 22 -14.81 1.46 -4.45
CA GLY A 22 -14.67 0.00 -4.44
C GLY A 22 -15.73 -0.72 -3.60
N VAL A 23 -16.90 -0.11 -3.39
CA VAL A 23 -17.98 -0.65 -2.53
C VAL A 23 -19.31 -0.79 -3.27
N SER A 24 -20.25 -1.53 -2.68
CA SER A 24 -21.63 -1.58 -3.17
C SER A 24 -22.37 -0.28 -2.87
N ILE A 25 -23.42 -0.02 -3.65
CA ILE A 25 -24.25 1.18 -3.51
C ILE A 25 -24.90 1.29 -2.12
N GLU A 26 -25.15 0.14 -1.49
CA GLU A 26 -25.78 0.03 -0.16
C GLU A 26 -24.93 0.64 0.95
N ASN A 27 -23.62 0.77 0.71
CA ASN A 27 -22.68 1.36 1.67
C ASN A 27 -22.53 2.87 1.50
N ILE A 28 -23.27 3.50 0.58
CA ILE A 28 -23.23 4.95 0.36
C ILE A 28 -24.38 5.61 1.10
N GLU A 29 -24.04 6.67 1.84
CA GLU A 29 -25.01 7.54 2.48
C GLU A 29 -25.15 8.86 1.70
N GLU A 30 -26.35 9.42 1.64
CA GLU A 30 -26.57 10.79 1.16
C GLU A 30 -26.82 11.71 2.36
N LYS A 31 -26.02 12.77 2.50
CA LYS A 31 -26.21 13.83 3.51
C LYS A 31 -26.09 15.19 2.82
N ASP A 32 -27.04 16.08 3.06
CA ASP A 32 -27.06 17.45 2.50
C ASP A 32 -26.81 17.52 0.98
N GLY A 33 -27.38 16.58 0.22
CA GLY A 33 -27.23 16.51 -1.24
C GLY A 33 -25.84 16.05 -1.72
N LYS A 34 -25.01 15.48 -0.84
CA LYS A 34 -23.70 14.90 -1.16
C LYS A 34 -23.65 13.42 -0.83
N LEU A 35 -22.90 12.66 -1.61
CA LEU A 35 -22.63 11.24 -1.37
C LEU A 35 -21.44 11.07 -0.43
N PHE A 36 -21.60 10.22 0.57
CA PHE A 36 -20.59 9.92 1.58
C PHE A 36 -20.38 8.41 1.65
N TYR A 37 -19.12 8.02 1.80
CA TYR A 37 -18.72 6.67 2.16
C TYR A 37 -17.69 6.78 3.28
N ALA A 38 -17.96 6.10 4.39
CA ALA A 38 -17.03 6.00 5.51
C ALA A 38 -16.48 4.57 5.56
N ALA A 39 -15.17 4.44 5.43
CA ALA A 39 -14.46 3.18 5.63
C ALA A 39 -13.69 3.23 6.94
N MET A 40 -13.80 2.16 7.73
CA MET A 40 -12.85 1.91 8.80
C MET A 40 -11.77 0.97 8.27
N GLN A 41 -10.53 1.44 8.26
CA GLN A 41 -9.39 0.59 7.94
C GLN A 41 -8.71 0.20 9.24
N GLU A 42 -8.73 -1.09 9.56
CA GLU A 42 -7.98 -1.60 10.70
C GLU A 42 -6.49 -1.35 10.51
N GLY A 43 -5.86 -0.84 11.57
CA GLY A 43 -4.42 -0.71 11.63
C GLY A 43 -3.76 -2.08 11.51
N LYS A 44 -2.58 -2.11 10.89
CA LYS A 44 -1.73 -3.30 10.85
C LYS A 44 -0.47 -3.04 11.68
N PRO A 45 0.10 -4.06 12.34
CA PRO A 45 1.38 -3.93 13.01
C PRO A 45 2.45 -3.38 12.05
N ALA A 46 3.24 -2.40 12.50
CA ALA A 46 4.23 -1.73 11.67
C ALA A 46 5.23 -2.71 11.05
N GLU A 47 5.65 -3.72 11.82
CA GLU A 47 6.55 -4.80 11.41
C GLU A 47 6.04 -5.56 10.17
N LYS A 48 4.72 -5.66 9.99
CA LYS A 48 4.11 -6.30 8.81
C LYS A 48 4.04 -5.38 7.58
N LEU A 49 4.21 -4.07 7.77
CA LEU A 49 4.09 -3.06 6.72
C LEU A 49 5.45 -2.57 6.21
N ILE A 50 6.41 -2.38 7.12
CA ILE A 50 7.75 -1.85 6.84
C ILE A 50 8.44 -2.60 5.69
N PRO A 51 8.46 -3.95 5.64
CA PRO A 51 9.06 -4.70 4.53
C PRO A 51 8.55 -4.29 3.14
N ALA A 52 7.23 -4.15 2.99
CA ALA A 52 6.61 -3.81 1.72
C ALA A 52 6.98 -2.38 1.29
N VAL A 53 6.95 -1.44 2.24
CA VAL A 53 7.31 -0.03 2.01
C VAL A 53 8.77 0.10 1.57
N ILE A 54 9.69 -0.65 2.19
CA ILE A 54 11.10 -0.66 1.81
C ILE A 54 11.27 -1.16 0.38
N ASN A 55 10.67 -2.30 0.03
CA ASN A 55 10.76 -2.86 -1.33
C ASN A 55 10.18 -1.92 -2.38
N GLU A 56 9.03 -1.32 -2.09
CA GLU A 56 8.41 -0.34 -2.98
C GLU A 56 9.33 0.88 -3.17
N THR A 57 9.90 1.40 -2.08
CA THR A 57 10.81 2.55 -2.12
C THR A 57 12.06 2.24 -2.94
N LEU A 58 12.68 1.08 -2.72
CA LEU A 58 13.85 0.62 -3.47
C LEU A 58 13.53 0.43 -4.96
N SER A 59 12.33 -0.05 -5.30
CA SER A 59 11.90 -0.19 -6.70
C SER A 59 11.80 1.15 -7.43
N ARG A 60 11.39 2.20 -6.71
CA ARG A 60 11.15 3.56 -7.22
C ARG A 60 12.39 4.46 -7.22
N LEU A 61 13.45 4.05 -6.53
CA LEU A 61 14.71 4.78 -6.51
C LEU A 61 15.31 4.88 -7.92
N SER A 62 15.38 6.10 -8.43
CA SER A 62 16.08 6.42 -9.67
C SER A 62 17.59 6.42 -9.40
N ILE A 63 18.24 5.33 -9.78
CA ILE A 63 19.68 5.14 -9.60
C ILE A 63 20.32 5.22 -10.99
N PRO A 64 21.12 6.27 -11.30
CA PRO A 64 21.63 6.52 -12.65
C PRO A 64 22.62 5.46 -13.16
N ARG A 65 23.06 4.52 -12.32
CA ARG A 65 23.80 3.30 -12.70
C ARG A 65 23.47 2.16 -11.74
N LYS A 66 22.33 1.51 -11.98
CA LYS A 66 22.03 0.23 -11.31
C LYS A 66 23.05 -0.80 -11.75
N MET A 67 23.55 -1.56 -10.79
CA MET A 67 24.48 -2.66 -10.99
C MET A 67 23.82 -3.93 -10.47
N ARG A 68 24.05 -5.02 -11.18
CA ARG A 68 23.71 -6.38 -10.77
C ARG A 68 25.00 -7.12 -10.46
N TRP A 69 25.04 -7.90 -9.39
CA TRP A 69 26.26 -8.59 -8.95
C TRP A 69 26.07 -10.10 -8.88
N GLY A 70 26.98 -10.82 -9.53
CA GLY A 70 26.95 -12.27 -9.65
C GLY A 70 25.69 -12.74 -10.37
N ASP A 71 25.08 -13.76 -9.78
CA ASP A 71 23.88 -14.47 -10.17
C ASP A 71 22.60 -13.93 -9.47
N LYS A 72 22.72 -12.87 -8.67
CA LYS A 72 21.56 -12.24 -8.01
C LYS A 72 20.73 -11.41 -8.98
N SER A 73 19.41 -11.41 -8.79
CA SER A 73 18.44 -10.59 -9.55
C SER A 73 18.31 -9.16 -9.04
N SER A 74 18.78 -8.88 -7.83
CA SER A 74 18.67 -7.56 -7.20
C SER A 74 19.65 -6.54 -7.79
N GLU A 75 19.17 -5.32 -7.98
CA GLU A 75 19.94 -4.20 -8.55
C GLU A 75 20.03 -3.02 -7.58
N PHE A 76 21.23 -2.48 -7.40
CA PHE A 76 21.45 -1.30 -6.55
C PHE A 76 22.66 -0.49 -7.04
N ILE A 77 23.10 0.55 -6.31
CA ILE A 77 24.30 1.31 -6.69
C ILE A 77 25.61 0.57 -6.38
N ARG A 78 25.65 -0.21 -5.29
CA ARG A 78 26.79 -1.02 -4.81
C ARG A 78 26.28 -2.31 -4.14
N PRO A 79 27.09 -3.38 -4.06
CA PRO A 79 26.70 -4.59 -3.35
C PRO A 79 26.36 -4.28 -1.89
N VAL A 80 25.19 -4.72 -1.44
CA VAL A 80 24.81 -4.62 -0.03
C VAL A 80 25.40 -5.82 0.70
N HIS A 81 26.15 -5.55 1.78
CA HIS A 81 26.85 -6.60 2.54
C HIS A 81 26.07 -7.08 3.77
N TRP A 82 25.36 -6.17 4.43
CA TRP A 82 24.57 -6.46 5.61
C TRP A 82 23.45 -5.42 5.75
N ILE A 83 22.36 -5.83 6.38
CA ILE A 83 21.19 -4.99 6.63
C ILE A 83 20.75 -5.23 8.07
N VAL A 84 20.43 -4.14 8.76
CA VAL A 84 19.84 -4.17 10.10
C VAL A 84 18.53 -3.42 10.01
N LEU A 85 17.42 -4.12 10.25
CA LEU A 85 16.08 -3.54 10.27
C LEU A 85 15.52 -3.68 11.68
N LEU A 86 15.33 -2.54 12.36
CA LEU A 86 14.89 -2.50 13.75
C LEU A 86 13.57 -1.73 13.87
N PHE A 87 12.67 -2.26 14.69
CA PHE A 87 11.51 -1.54 15.18
C PHE A 87 11.56 -1.49 16.71
N GLY A 88 11.94 -0.33 17.25
CA GLY A 88 12.37 -0.23 18.64
C GLY A 88 13.64 -1.06 18.87
N ASN A 89 13.56 -2.05 19.75
CA ASN A 89 14.66 -2.97 20.06
C ASN A 89 14.54 -4.33 19.35
N GLU A 90 13.45 -4.55 18.62
CA GLU A 90 13.17 -5.82 17.92
C GLU A 90 13.73 -5.79 16.50
N VAL A 91 14.30 -6.93 16.09
CA VAL A 91 14.75 -7.13 14.71
C VAL A 91 13.55 -7.57 13.87
N ILE A 92 13.30 -6.86 12.77
CA ILE A 92 12.35 -7.35 11.76
C ILE A 92 13.12 -8.24 10.80
N GLU A 93 12.88 -9.54 10.88
CA GLU A 93 13.44 -10.52 9.96
C GLU A 93 12.83 -10.33 8.57
N PHE A 94 13.64 -9.83 7.64
CA PHE A 94 13.20 -9.61 6.27
C PHE A 94 14.38 -9.64 5.29
N GLU A 95 14.15 -10.06 4.05
CA GLU A 95 15.17 -10.02 3.01
C GLU A 95 15.03 -8.75 2.17
N ILE A 96 16.11 -7.98 2.07
CA ILE A 96 16.16 -6.75 1.28
C ILE A 96 17.34 -6.88 0.30
N LEU A 97 17.08 -6.70 -0.99
CA LEU A 97 18.10 -6.80 -2.06
C LEU A 97 18.88 -8.14 -2.05
N GLY A 98 18.21 -9.24 -1.68
CA GLY A 98 18.84 -10.56 -1.58
C GLY A 98 19.81 -10.70 -0.41
N VAL A 99 19.63 -9.89 0.64
CA VAL A 99 20.42 -9.91 1.88
C VAL A 99 19.45 -10.00 3.08
N PRO A 100 19.57 -11.01 3.95
CA PRO A 100 18.74 -11.10 5.14
C PRO A 100 19.09 -9.98 6.12
N ALA A 101 18.08 -9.26 6.58
CA ALA A 101 18.20 -8.31 7.67
C ALA A 101 18.31 -9.07 8.99
N GLY A 102 19.28 -8.67 9.82
CA GLY A 102 19.52 -9.34 11.09
C GLY A 102 20.59 -8.63 11.91
N LYS A 103 20.57 -8.89 13.22
CA LYS A 103 21.66 -8.49 14.11
C LYS A 103 22.72 -9.61 14.06
N LYS A 104 23.93 -9.28 13.59
CA LYS A 104 25.10 -10.16 13.73
C LYS A 104 25.68 -10.07 15.13
#